data_AF-A0A0M3J9V9-F1
#
_entry.id   AF-A0A0M3J9V9-F1
#
_cell.length_a   1.000
_cell.length_b   1.000
_cell.length_c   1.000
_cell.angle_alpha   90.00
_cell.angle_beta   90.00
_cell.angle_gamma   90.00
#
_symmetry.space_group_name_H-M   'P 1'
#
loop_
_entity.id
_entity.type
_entity.pdbx_description
1 polymer ?
#
loop_
_entity_poly.entity_id
_entity_poly.type
_entity_poly.pdbx_seq_one_letter_code
_entity_poly.pdbx_strand_id
1 'polypeptide(L)'
;MRCNLLADPDLKRLLPVQTDGGDLYRKVQDGLILCKLINLAVPETIDERAINKKNLNTYTKLENLTLALMSSQAIGCNIVNIDGYDLSKGRPHLVLGLLWQIIRIGLFNQIDLVHVPGLFRLLNEDESIDDLRRLSPEQILLRWVNYHLARVRK
;
A
#
# COMPACT_ATOMS: atom_id res chain seq x y z
N MET A 1 -6.82 -12.98 2.30
CA MET A 1 -6.67 -11.52 2.49
C MET A 1 -8.02 -10.93 2.90
N ARG A 2 -8.34 -10.90 4.20
CA ARG A 2 -9.50 -10.12 4.71
C ARG A 2 -9.05 -8.65 4.85
N CYS A 3 -8.65 -8.04 3.75
CA CYS A 3 -8.13 -6.68 3.69
C CYS A 3 -9.14 -5.83 2.94
N ASN A 4 -10.11 -5.28 3.65
CA ASN A 4 -11.03 -4.36 2.98
C ASN A 4 -11.37 -3.20 3.90
N LEU A 5 -11.00 -2.00 3.45
CA LEU A 5 -11.32 -0.74 4.10
C LEU A 5 -12.85 -0.52 4.21
N LEU A 6 -13.66 -1.31 3.50
CA LEU A 6 -15.13 -1.31 3.57
C LEU A 6 -15.70 -1.43 5.00
N ALA A 7 -14.99 -2.08 5.92
CA ALA A 7 -15.44 -2.21 7.31
C ALA A 7 -15.03 -1.03 8.21
N ASP A 8 -14.19 -0.11 7.71
CA ASP A 8 -13.67 1.00 8.50
C ASP A 8 -14.79 2.03 8.78
N PRO A 9 -15.04 2.37 10.07
CA PRO A 9 -16.13 3.27 10.43
C PRO A 9 -15.93 4.70 9.92
N ASP A 10 -14.70 5.16 9.78
CA ASP A 10 -14.35 6.51 9.33
C ASP A 10 -14.52 6.65 7.79
N LEU A 11 -14.45 5.52 7.06
CA LEU A 11 -14.53 5.49 5.59
C LEU A 11 -15.92 5.16 5.04
N LYS A 12 -16.94 4.93 5.87
CA LYS A 12 -18.31 4.60 5.44
C LYS A 12 -18.91 5.57 4.42
N ARG A 13 -18.56 6.87 4.50
CA ARG A 13 -19.04 7.90 3.56
C ARG A 13 -18.25 7.95 2.25
N LEU A 14 -17.09 7.30 2.21
CA LEU A 14 -16.18 7.30 1.07
C LEU A 14 -16.23 5.97 0.31
N LEU A 15 -16.55 4.86 0.96
CA LEU A 15 -16.56 3.54 0.34
C LEU A 15 -17.98 3.01 0.09
N PRO A 16 -18.20 2.21 -0.97
CA PRO A 16 -17.23 1.83 -2.01
C PRO A 16 -16.91 2.98 -2.97
N VAL A 17 -15.72 2.94 -3.58
CA VAL A 17 -15.35 3.83 -4.69
C VAL A 17 -15.97 3.28 -5.98
N GLN A 18 -16.62 4.14 -6.75
CA GLN A 18 -17.18 3.81 -8.05
C GLN A 18 -16.09 3.84 -9.13
N THR A 19 -16.21 3.01 -10.16
CA THR A 19 -15.25 2.91 -11.26
C THR A 19 -15.55 3.86 -12.42
N ASP A 20 -16.32 4.91 -12.18
CA ASP A 20 -16.77 5.90 -13.17
C ASP A 20 -15.69 6.92 -13.59
N GLY A 21 -14.43 6.64 -13.23
CA GLY A 21 -13.26 7.42 -13.62
C GLY A 21 -13.02 8.68 -12.80
N GLY A 22 -13.98 9.19 -12.02
CA GLY A 22 -13.82 10.42 -11.25
C GLY A 22 -13.95 10.25 -9.73
N ASP A 23 -14.70 9.24 -9.29
CA ASP A 23 -15.09 9.10 -7.88
C ASP A 23 -13.88 8.89 -6.95
N LEU A 24 -12.92 8.08 -7.37
CA LEU A 24 -11.67 7.84 -6.62
C LEU A 24 -10.95 9.15 -6.30
N TYR A 25 -10.72 9.97 -7.34
CA TYR A 25 -9.90 11.17 -7.23
C TYR A 25 -10.51 12.22 -6.33
N ARG A 26 -11.85 12.28 -6.27
CA ARG A 26 -12.59 13.15 -5.36
C ARG A 26 -12.54 12.63 -3.92
N LYS A 27 -12.71 11.31 -3.73
CA LYS A 27 -12.80 10.71 -2.40
C LYS A 27 -11.48 10.64 -1.64
N VAL A 28 -10.35 10.71 -2.32
CA VAL A 28 -9.03 10.78 -1.67
C VAL A 28 -8.63 12.18 -1.21
N GLN A 29 -9.34 13.24 -1.63
CA GLN A 29 -8.95 14.64 -1.37
C GLN A 29 -9.02 15.06 0.11
N ASP A 30 -9.62 14.26 0.98
CA ASP A 30 -9.61 14.52 2.43
C ASP A 30 -8.52 13.75 3.19
N GLY A 31 -7.71 12.96 2.47
CA GLY A 31 -6.57 12.20 2.97
C GLY A 31 -6.93 10.94 3.77
N LEU A 32 -8.19 10.71 4.13
CA LEU A 32 -8.57 9.58 4.98
C LEU A 32 -8.27 8.23 4.34
N ILE A 33 -8.67 8.05 3.07
CA ILE A 33 -8.39 6.81 2.33
C ILE A 33 -6.88 6.54 2.29
N LEU A 34 -6.08 7.58 2.02
CA LEU A 34 -4.62 7.43 1.91
C LEU A 34 -4.01 7.03 3.26
N CYS A 35 -4.33 7.73 4.35
CA CYS A 35 -3.81 7.39 5.68
C CYS A 35 -4.17 5.96 6.09
N LYS A 36 -5.42 5.55 5.88
CA LYS A 36 -5.89 4.20 6.22
C LYS A 36 -5.27 3.13 5.33
N LEU A 37 -5.07 3.43 4.04
CA LEU A 37 -4.40 2.51 3.12
C LEU A 37 -2.91 2.32 3.47
N ILE A 38 -2.23 3.37 3.94
CA ILE A 38 -0.85 3.28 4.43
C ILE A 38 -0.78 2.32 5.62
N ASN A 39 -1.66 2.47 6.62
CA ASN A 39 -1.74 1.54 7.76
C ASN A 39 -2.14 0.12 7.34
N LEU A 40 -2.91 -0.04 6.26
CA LEU A 40 -3.21 -1.35 5.70
C LEU A 40 -1.98 -1.99 5.05
N ALA A 41 -1.15 -1.20 4.37
CA ALA A 41 0.07 -1.67 3.72
C ALA A 41 1.18 -1.98 4.74
N VAL A 42 1.35 -1.12 5.73
CA VAL A 42 2.32 -1.25 6.82
C VAL A 42 1.63 -0.83 8.12
N PRO A 43 1.21 -1.80 8.97
CA PRO A 43 0.52 -1.51 10.23
C PRO A 43 1.29 -0.54 11.13
N GLU A 44 0.56 0.25 11.92
CA GLU A 44 1.12 1.20 12.90
C GLU A 44 2.01 2.32 12.32
N THR A 45 1.97 2.57 11.00
CA THR A 45 2.74 3.66 10.38
C THR A 45 2.22 5.04 10.77
N ILE A 46 0.90 5.19 10.85
CA ILE A 46 0.22 6.43 11.21
C ILE A 46 -0.58 6.17 12.48
N ASP A 47 -0.32 6.95 13.53
CA ASP A 47 -1.23 6.98 14.68
C ASP A 47 -2.60 7.53 14.23
N GLU A 48 -3.61 6.68 14.32
CA GLU A 48 -5.02 6.97 14.03
C GLU A 48 -5.53 8.26 14.70
N ARG A 49 -4.94 8.66 15.84
CA ARG A 49 -5.29 9.88 16.58
C ARG A 49 -4.80 11.15 15.91
N ALA A 50 -3.76 11.07 15.09
CA ALA A 50 -3.24 12.20 14.33
C ALA A 50 -4.09 12.51 13.08
N ILE A 51 -5.00 11.61 12.70
CA ILE A 51 -5.86 11.77 11.53
C ILE A 51 -7.08 12.61 11.91
N ASN A 52 -7.30 13.71 11.18
CA ASN A 52 -8.54 14.48 11.28
C ASN A 52 -9.69 13.70 10.62
N LYS A 53 -10.74 13.37 11.38
CA LYS A 53 -11.83 12.48 10.91
C LYS A 53 -13.20 13.15 10.74
N LYS A 54 -13.47 14.23 11.47
CA LYS A 54 -14.79 14.88 11.57
C LYS A 54 -14.71 16.35 11.19
N ASN A 55 -15.80 16.90 10.64
CA ASN A 55 -15.96 18.32 10.32
C ASN A 55 -14.77 18.92 9.54
N LEU A 56 -14.34 18.21 8.49
CA LEU A 56 -13.13 18.53 7.76
C LEU A 56 -13.29 19.82 6.93
N ASN A 57 -12.56 20.85 7.32
CA ASN A 57 -12.36 22.06 6.52
C ASN A 57 -11.14 21.89 5.59
N THR A 58 -10.89 22.88 4.72
CA THR A 58 -9.78 22.85 3.76
C THR A 58 -8.42 22.64 4.44
N TYR A 59 -8.20 23.22 5.62
CA TYR A 59 -6.95 23.11 6.34
C TYR A 59 -6.72 21.71 6.91
N THR A 60 -7.69 21.16 7.64
CA THR A 60 -7.62 19.80 8.20
C THR A 60 -7.50 18.70 7.13
N LYS A 61 -8.11 18.90 5.95
CA LYS A 61 -7.89 18.01 4.79
C LYS A 61 -6.44 18.08 4.32
N LEU A 62 -5.87 19.28 4.23
CA LEU A 62 -4.48 19.47 3.82
C LEU A 62 -3.49 18.88 4.84
N GLU A 63 -3.79 18.97 6.15
CA GLU A 63 -3.02 18.31 7.21
C GLU A 63 -3.03 16.80 7.02
N ASN A 64 -4.19 16.19 6.79
CA ASN A 64 -4.29 14.75 6.52
C ASN A 64 -3.50 14.34 5.28
N LEU A 65 -3.57 15.11 4.18
CA LEU A 65 -2.82 14.83 2.96
C LEU A 65 -1.31 14.95 3.17
N THR A 66 -0.87 15.96 3.91
CA THR A 66 0.54 16.13 4.28
C THR A 66 1.02 14.97 5.15
N LEU A 67 0.23 14.56 6.14
CA LEU A 67 0.51 13.38 6.98
C LEU A 67 0.64 12.13 6.11
N ALA A 68 -0.31 11.88 5.20
CA ALA A 68 -0.26 10.75 4.29
C ALA A 68 1.00 10.75 3.41
N LEU A 69 1.42 11.90 2.89
CA LEU A 69 2.63 12.02 2.07
C LEU A 69 3.89 11.70 2.88
N MET A 70 4.07 12.32 4.05
CA MET A 70 5.24 12.09 4.90
C MET A 70 5.33 10.63 5.34
N SER A 71 4.21 10.03 5.75
CA SER A 71 4.14 8.63 6.13
C SER A 71 4.36 7.68 4.96
N SER A 72 3.87 8.02 3.77
CA SER A 72 4.15 7.25 2.53
C SER A 72 5.65 7.26 2.20
N GLN A 73 6.33 8.40 2.37
CA GLN A 73 7.77 8.48 2.19
C GLN A 73 8.53 7.62 3.21
N ALA A 74 8.08 7.62 4.47
CA ALA A 74 8.68 6.83 5.54
C ALA A 74 8.62 5.31 5.28
N ILE A 75 7.60 4.82 4.59
CA ILE A 75 7.49 3.40 4.19
C ILE A 75 8.18 3.08 2.86
N GLY A 76 8.87 4.05 2.24
CA GLY A 76 9.66 3.86 1.03
C GLY A 76 8.97 4.23 -0.28
N CYS A 77 7.87 4.98 -0.27
CA CYS A 77 7.34 5.58 -1.50
C CYS A 77 8.28 6.67 -2.01
N ASN A 78 8.51 6.68 -3.33
CA ASN A 78 9.24 7.76 -3.96
C ASN A 78 8.28 8.90 -4.31
N ILE A 79 8.38 10.00 -3.55
CA ILE A 79 7.53 11.18 -3.66
C ILE A 79 8.43 12.35 -4.09
N VAL A 80 8.57 12.53 -5.39
CA VAL A 80 9.33 13.64 -5.96
C VAL A 80 8.36 14.69 -6.47
N ASN A 81 8.47 15.92 -5.96
CA ASN A 81 7.69 17.09 -6.40
C ASN A 81 6.16 16.92 -6.27
N ILE A 82 5.67 16.21 -5.25
CA ILE A 82 4.24 16.15 -4.91
C ILE A 82 4.05 16.77 -3.53
N ASP A 83 3.13 17.72 -3.42
CA ASP A 83 2.71 18.28 -2.14
C ASP A 83 1.24 17.93 -1.82
N GLY A 84 0.81 18.26 -0.60
CA GLY A 84 -0.56 18.01 -0.17
C GLY A 84 -1.58 18.80 -1.00
N TYR A 85 -1.19 19.93 -1.58
CA TYR A 85 -2.07 20.76 -2.38
C TYR A 85 -2.37 20.12 -3.74
N ASP A 86 -1.38 19.49 -4.37
CA ASP A 86 -1.57 18.73 -5.61
C ASP A 86 -2.51 17.54 -5.45
N LEU A 87 -2.41 16.84 -4.32
CA LEU A 87 -3.37 15.78 -3.96
C LEU A 87 -4.76 16.32 -3.64
N SER A 88 -4.86 17.51 -3.01
CA SER A 88 -6.15 18.14 -2.73
C SER A 88 -6.94 18.48 -4.00
N LYS A 89 -6.25 18.66 -5.14
CA LYS A 89 -6.86 18.83 -6.46
C LYS A 89 -7.31 17.51 -7.10
N GLY A 90 -7.00 16.36 -6.52
CA GLY A 90 -7.34 15.04 -7.06
C GLY A 90 -6.72 14.78 -8.43
N ARG A 91 -5.47 15.22 -8.66
CA ARG A 91 -4.81 14.99 -9.96
C ARG A 91 -4.65 13.48 -10.23
N PRO A 92 -5.25 12.92 -11.31
CA PRO A 92 -5.33 11.48 -11.50
C PRO A 92 -3.98 10.75 -11.46
N HIS A 93 -2.98 11.24 -12.19
CA HIS A 93 -1.67 10.60 -12.29
C HIS A 93 -0.90 10.59 -10.95
N LEU A 94 -1.05 11.62 -10.12
CA LEU A 94 -0.42 11.68 -8.80
C LEU A 94 -1.11 10.75 -7.81
N VAL A 95 -2.44 10.77 -7.79
CA VAL A 95 -3.24 9.88 -6.94
C VAL A 95 -2.97 8.41 -7.28
N LEU A 96 -3.03 8.05 -8.56
CA LEU A 96 -2.77 6.68 -9.00
C LEU A 96 -1.32 6.26 -8.74
N GLY A 97 -0.36 7.15 -8.99
CA GLY A 97 1.06 6.88 -8.74
C GLY A 97 1.34 6.60 -7.26
N LEU A 98 0.77 7.40 -6.35
CA LEU A 98 0.91 7.19 -4.91
C LEU A 98 0.21 5.92 -4.44
N LEU A 99 -1.05 5.71 -4.84
CA LEU A 99 -1.82 4.52 -4.50
C LEU A 99 -1.10 3.24 -4.95
N TRP A 100 -0.58 3.23 -6.18
CA TRP A 100 0.18 2.10 -6.70
C TRP A 100 1.41 1.77 -5.83
N GLN A 101 2.19 2.78 -5.44
CA GLN A 101 3.37 2.56 -4.60
C GLN A 101 2.98 1.98 -3.23
N ILE A 102 1.95 2.53 -2.58
CA ILE A 102 1.46 2.02 -1.29
C ILE A 102 0.98 0.56 -1.41
N ILE A 103 0.17 0.26 -2.44
CA ILE A 103 -0.34 -1.10 -2.69
C ILE A 103 0.83 -2.06 -2.97
N ARG A 104 1.80 -1.66 -3.80
CA ARG A 104 2.99 -2.47 -4.11
C ARG A 104 3.77 -2.81 -2.85
N ILE A 105 4.00 -1.84 -1.96
CA ILE A 105 4.67 -2.06 -0.67
C ILE A 105 3.88 -3.06 0.17
N GLY A 106 2.57 -2.85 0.35
CA GLY A 106 1.74 -3.74 1.16
C GLY A 106 1.65 -5.18 0.64
N LEU A 107 1.65 -5.37 -0.68
CA LEU A 107 1.68 -6.70 -1.29
C LEU A 107 3.02 -7.39 -1.08
N PHE A 108 4.13 -6.68 -1.26
CA PHE A 108 5.47 -7.25 -1.17
C PHE A 108 5.95 -7.47 0.26
N ASN A 109 5.49 -6.67 1.21
CA ASN A 109 5.79 -6.85 2.63
C ASN A 109 5.25 -8.19 3.20
N GLN A 110 4.31 -8.83 2.50
CA GLN A 110 3.77 -10.14 2.88
C GLN A 110 4.56 -11.32 2.29
N ILE A 111 5.56 -11.06 1.45
CA ILE A 111 6.32 -12.09 0.72
C ILE A 111 7.67 -12.25 1.42
N ASP A 112 7.62 -12.81 2.63
CA ASP A 112 8.79 -13.17 3.40
C ASP A 112 8.60 -14.54 4.08
N LEU A 113 9.68 -15.07 4.65
CA LEU A 113 9.68 -16.35 5.36
C LEU A 113 8.91 -16.31 6.69
N VAL A 114 8.60 -15.12 7.22
CA VAL A 114 7.87 -14.96 8.48
C VAL A 114 6.38 -15.18 8.22
N HIS A 115 5.83 -14.51 7.21
CA HIS A 115 4.43 -14.57 6.80
C HIS A 115 4.14 -15.83 5.97
N VAL A 116 5.12 -16.29 5.17
CA VAL A 116 4.99 -17.48 4.33
C VAL A 116 6.18 -18.42 4.57
N PRO A 117 6.15 -19.22 5.67
CA PRO A 117 7.23 -20.16 5.96
C PRO A 117 7.54 -21.11 4.80
N GLY A 118 6.51 -21.52 4.04
CA GLY A 118 6.66 -22.43 2.90
C GLY A 118 7.59 -21.97 1.78
N LEU A 119 8.04 -20.70 1.77
CA LEU A 119 9.04 -20.19 0.83
C LEU A 119 10.39 -20.91 0.96
N PHE A 120 10.71 -21.55 2.09
CA PHE A 120 11.94 -22.36 2.23
C PHE A 120 12.06 -23.46 1.16
N ARG A 121 10.93 -23.91 0.58
CA ARG A 121 10.91 -24.92 -0.49
C ARG A 121 11.45 -24.42 -1.83
N LEU A 122 11.68 -23.12 -1.95
CA LEU A 122 12.24 -22.47 -3.14
C LEU A 122 13.77 -22.40 -3.12
N LEU A 123 14.41 -22.95 -2.09
CA LEU A 123 15.87 -23.07 -2.01
C LEU A 123 16.38 -24.04 -3.09
N ASN A 124 17.45 -23.63 -3.76
CA ASN A 124 18.23 -24.53 -4.60
C ASN A 124 19.14 -25.42 -3.74
N GLU A 125 19.67 -26.51 -4.30
CA GLU A 125 20.47 -27.51 -3.55
C GLU A 125 21.70 -26.89 -2.84
N ASP A 126 22.27 -25.81 -3.38
CA ASP A 126 23.48 -25.15 -2.87
C ASP A 126 23.20 -23.82 -2.13
N GLU A 127 21.95 -23.51 -1.80
CA GLU A 127 21.54 -22.19 -1.30
C GLU A 127 21.08 -22.25 0.17
N SER A 128 21.49 -21.26 0.97
CA SER A 128 21.06 -21.15 2.36
C SER A 128 19.78 -20.32 2.51
N ILE A 129 19.11 -20.46 3.66
CA ILE A 129 17.93 -19.63 4.01
C ILE A 129 18.28 -18.13 3.98
N ASP A 130 19.50 -17.75 4.39
CA ASP A 130 19.93 -16.35 4.40
C ASP A 130 20.14 -15.80 2.99
N ASP A 131 20.51 -16.63 2.01
CA ASP A 131 20.56 -16.23 0.61
C ASP A 131 19.16 -15.96 0.05
N LEU A 132 18.18 -16.80 0.41
CA LEU A 132 16.78 -16.58 0.05
C LEU A 132 16.23 -15.28 0.67
N ARG A 133 16.62 -14.93 1.90
CA ARG A 133 16.24 -13.67 2.56
C ARG A 133 16.82 -12.42 1.91
N ARG A 134 17.92 -12.55 1.18
CA ARG A 134 18.56 -11.43 0.46
C ARG A 134 17.87 -11.10 -0.86
N LEU A 135 17.01 -11.99 -1.36
CA LEU A 135 16.27 -11.76 -2.60
C LEU A 135 15.18 -10.72 -2.41
N SER A 136 14.90 -9.97 -3.47
CA SER A 136 13.75 -9.09 -3.50
C SER A 136 12.44 -9.92 -3.55
N PRO A 137 11.32 -9.37 -3.07
CA PRO A 137 10.00 -10.00 -3.17
C PRO A 137 9.65 -10.45 -4.60
N GLU A 138 10.02 -9.67 -5.62
CA GLU A 138 9.81 -10.01 -7.03
C GLU A 138 10.63 -11.24 -7.46
N GLN A 139 11.88 -11.34 -7.00
CA GLN A 139 12.73 -12.51 -7.28
C GLN A 139 12.18 -13.77 -6.61
N ILE A 140 11.69 -13.64 -5.37
CA ILE A 140 11.02 -14.74 -4.64
C ILE A 140 9.77 -15.19 -5.39
N LEU A 141 8.93 -14.25 -5.84
CA LEU A 141 7.73 -14.55 -6.63
C LEU A 141 8.08 -15.27 -7.93
N LEU A 142 9.08 -14.80 -8.67
CA LEU A 142 9.51 -15.44 -9.91
C LEU A 142 9.98 -16.88 -9.67
N ARG A 143 10.76 -17.11 -8.60
CA ARG A 143 11.16 -18.46 -8.19
C ARG A 143 9.96 -19.32 -7.81
N TRP A 144 9.00 -18.78 -7.08
CA TRP A 144 7.77 -19.49 -6.72
C TRP A 144 6.99 -19.93 -7.95
N VAL A 145 6.81 -19.05 -8.94
CA VAL A 145 6.14 -19.38 -10.20
C VAL A 145 6.91 -20.48 -10.94
N ASN A 146 8.22 -20.33 -11.09
CA ASN A 146 9.06 -21.31 -11.79
C ASN A 146 9.05 -22.69 -11.11
N TYR A 147 9.06 -22.72 -9.78
CA TYR A 147 8.98 -23.95 -8.99
C TYR A 147 7.71 -24.75 -9.31
N HIS A 148 6.56 -24.09 -9.40
CA HIS A 148 5.30 -24.77 -9.74
C HIS A 148 5.21 -25.13 -11.22
N LEU A 149 5.68 -24.28 -12.12
CA LEU A 149 5.72 -24.59 -13.56
C LEU A 149 6.56 -25.84 -13.86
N ALA A 150 7.70 -26.02 -13.17
CA ALA A 150 8.54 -27.21 -13.32
C ALA A 150 7.84 -28.51 -12.86
N ARG A 151 6.91 -28.42 -11.90
CA ARG A 151 6.16 -29.57 -11.38
C ARG A 151 4.99 -30.00 -12.26
N VAL A 152 4.44 -29.08 -13.06
CA VAL A 152 3.36 -29.38 -14.03
C VAL A 152 3.92 -29.97 -15.33
N ARG A 153 5.21 -29.75 -15.62
CA ARG A 153 5.90 -30.31 -16.80
C ARG A 153 6.42 -31.74 -16.63
N LYS A 154 6.23 -32.34 -15.45
CA LYS A 154 6.51 -33.76 -15.17
C LYS A 154 5.20 -34.52 -15.10
#